data_AF-A0A4Q9RTA3-F1
#
_entry.id   AF-A0A4Q9RTA3-F1
#
_cell.length_a   1.000
_cell.length_b   1.000
_cell.length_c   1.000
_cell.angle_alpha   90.00
_cell.angle_beta   90.00
_cell.angle_gamma   90.00
#
_symmetry.space_group_name_H-M   'P 1'
#
loop_
_entity.id
_entity.type
_entity.pdbx_description
1 polymer ?
#
loop_
_entity_poly.entity_id
_entity_poly.type
_entity_poly.pdbx_seq_one_letter_code
_entity_poly.pdbx_strand_id
1 'polypeptide(L)'
;MIPFKLIFSVNRITLRGLTLQIMKIVYVLFLCLLSSCAQNIKEPKEKTIEETALSQEEIINSVVKTLHLDQDEIKLGTIVSKVFPSNSDEIIIIIPEIVNEEEDIYELNSHIVIANATTANIKHKYFESSKTNGWVSDAVFIEDIAIEDLEYKLNDSVTAFGVMVKFRNNSQPNPYSTSIVSLYAKKNHTLQKLLDNFTTYESSGEVNVNFSDCYADIVKEKNQLKISDITTNGYYDITVLQTITQINYAKDENEECNPIEKSKSEQQYVLKFNNEAYEAIKTITEENTENFDTLIANTKTRTLPITDSTNFDDFIDEDDYKVVDVKGFKLIDVYPNFYKEGYNFKAIASYKIEMSHNFHTAVITVRKGNNEMESVLINYNLNGEIIDYEVVAYDETAEGIARITSKIENHTIERTYTLWLEEKEVSIERFEIDEEGNIKPEK
;
A
#
# COMPACT_ATOMS: atom_id res chain seq x y z
N MET A 1 -29.73 -22.57 45.25
CA MET A 1 -31.02 -22.67 44.55
C MET A 1 -32.05 -21.88 45.34
N ILE A 2 -32.52 -20.77 44.74
CA ILE A 2 -33.75 -20.02 45.03
C ILE A 2 -33.81 -19.22 46.37
N PRO A 3 -34.22 -17.93 46.34
CA PRO A 3 -34.19 -16.99 47.47
C PRO A 3 -35.56 -16.89 48.17
N PHE A 4 -35.67 -16.12 49.27
CA PHE A 4 -36.74 -15.11 49.47
C PHE A 4 -36.55 -14.27 50.76
N LYS A 5 -36.53 -12.94 50.55
CA LYS A 5 -37.12 -11.83 51.33
C LYS A 5 -38.05 -12.20 52.51
N LEU A 6 -38.19 -11.45 53.60
CA LEU A 6 -38.44 -10.00 53.79
C LEU A 6 -38.56 -9.75 55.32
N ILE A 7 -38.41 -8.52 55.83
CA ILE A 7 -39.33 -7.89 56.82
C ILE A 7 -39.01 -6.38 56.91
N PHE A 8 -40.07 -5.58 56.81
CA PHE A 8 -40.16 -4.15 57.07
C PHE A 8 -40.70 -3.91 58.50
N SER A 9 -40.42 -2.75 59.09
CA SER A 9 -41.34 -2.08 60.01
C SER A 9 -41.29 -0.56 59.84
N VAL A 10 -42.45 0.05 59.94
CA VAL A 10 -42.84 1.43 59.64
C VAL A 10 -43.30 2.09 60.93
N ASN A 11 -43.11 3.40 61.09
CA ASN A 11 -44.19 4.24 61.64
C ASN A 11 -44.19 5.67 61.09
N ARG A 12 -45.40 6.07 60.67
CA ARG A 12 -45.86 7.37 60.14
C ARG A 12 -46.29 8.31 61.27
N ILE A 13 -46.54 9.59 60.93
CA ILE A 13 -47.70 10.44 61.31
C ILE A 13 -47.61 11.71 60.41
N THR A 14 -48.37 11.84 59.29
CA THR A 14 -49.74 12.44 59.07
C THR A 14 -49.74 13.96 58.83
N LEU A 15 -50.56 14.64 57.99
CA LEU A 15 -51.88 14.37 57.38
C LEU A 15 -52.21 15.37 56.22
N ARG A 16 -52.99 14.90 55.22
CA ARG A 16 -53.99 15.57 54.30
C ARG A 16 -53.48 16.57 53.24
N GLY A 17 -53.69 16.42 51.92
CA GLY A 17 -54.83 15.91 51.09
C GLY A 17 -55.53 17.13 50.44
N LEU A 18 -55.91 17.25 49.15
CA LEU A 18 -56.24 16.31 48.07
C LEU A 18 -56.17 17.06 46.70
N THR A 19 -56.08 16.29 45.61
CA THR A 19 -55.77 16.62 44.19
C THR A 19 -56.97 16.73 43.23
N LEU A 20 -56.66 17.04 41.94
CA LEU A 20 -57.36 16.85 40.62
C LEU A 20 -58.09 18.09 40.02
N GLN A 21 -57.62 18.76 38.95
CA GLN A 21 -57.38 18.46 37.51
C GLN A 21 -58.62 18.49 36.56
N ILE A 22 -58.57 19.44 35.61
CA ILE A 22 -58.88 19.38 34.15
C ILE A 22 -60.36 19.42 33.66
N MET A 23 -60.79 20.48 32.95
CA MET A 23 -60.85 20.60 31.45
C MET A 23 -61.82 21.68 30.89
N LYS A 24 -61.46 22.24 29.71
CA LYS A 24 -62.24 23.02 28.68
C LYS A 24 -62.42 24.53 28.94
N ILE A 25 -61.71 25.45 28.24
CA ILE A 25 -61.81 25.87 26.81
C ILE A 25 -63.26 26.22 26.40
N VAL A 26 -63.56 27.53 26.27
CA VAL A 26 -64.24 28.26 25.16
C VAL A 26 -64.29 29.77 25.54
N TYR A 27 -64.19 30.67 24.55
CA TYR A 27 -64.17 32.16 24.56
C TYR A 27 -62.79 32.78 24.81
N VAL A 28 -61.97 33.18 23.82
CA VAL A 28 -62.16 33.74 22.47
C VAL A 28 -62.96 35.05 22.42
N LEU A 29 -62.28 36.07 21.89
CA LEU A 29 -62.70 37.35 21.30
C LEU A 29 -62.83 38.59 22.21
N PHE A 30 -62.02 39.57 21.81
CA PHE A 30 -62.31 41.02 21.78
C PHE A 30 -62.26 41.79 23.10
N LEU A 31 -61.15 42.50 23.32
CA LEU A 31 -61.21 43.95 23.15
C LEU A 31 -59.84 44.57 22.87
N CYS A 32 -59.80 45.11 21.65
CA CYS A 32 -58.89 46.06 21.03
C CYS A 32 -58.15 47.06 21.94
N LEU A 33 -56.90 47.32 21.51
CA LEU A 33 -56.28 48.63 21.26
C LEU A 33 -56.43 49.69 22.36
N LEU A 34 -55.30 50.11 22.95
CA LEU A 34 -54.86 51.50 22.89
C LEU A 34 -53.33 51.58 22.98
N SER A 35 -52.74 52.15 21.92
CA SER A 35 -51.35 52.57 21.77
C SER A 35 -51.07 53.81 22.63
N SER A 36 -49.92 53.89 23.29
CA SER A 36 -48.98 55.01 23.11
C SER A 36 -47.75 54.99 24.04
N CYS A 37 -46.64 55.34 23.40
CA CYS A 37 -45.44 56.01 23.91
C CYS A 37 -44.32 55.18 24.56
N ALA A 38 -43.18 55.32 23.88
CA ALA A 38 -41.89 54.69 24.05
C ALA A 38 -40.97 55.41 25.06
N GLN A 39 -39.77 54.81 25.19
CA GLN A 39 -38.50 55.29 25.75
C GLN A 39 -38.26 54.95 27.23
N ASN A 40 -37.53 53.87 27.57
CA ASN A 40 -36.14 53.47 27.31
C ASN A 40 -35.14 54.10 28.30
N ILE A 41 -34.86 53.37 29.37
CA ILE A 41 -33.58 53.39 30.09
C ILE A 41 -33.22 51.91 30.35
N LYS A 42 -32.25 51.38 29.60
CA LYS A 42 -31.59 50.10 29.91
C LYS A 42 -30.22 50.41 30.50
N GLU A 43 -29.98 49.96 31.72
CA GLU A 43 -28.64 49.78 32.27
C GLU A 43 -27.85 48.75 31.42
N PRO A 44 -26.52 48.87 31.31
CA PRO A 44 -25.72 47.99 30.49
C PRO A 44 -25.59 46.63 31.16
N LYS A 45 -26.12 45.58 30.52
CA LYS A 45 -25.75 44.20 30.83
C LYS A 45 -24.37 43.94 30.25
N GLU A 46 -23.44 43.68 31.17
CA GLU A 46 -22.12 43.10 30.96
C GLU A 46 -22.20 41.94 29.94
N LYS A 47 -21.47 42.07 28.84
CA LYS A 47 -21.43 41.10 27.75
C LYS A 47 -20.33 40.10 28.05
N THR A 48 -20.66 39.03 28.76
CA THR A 48 -19.82 37.83 28.78
C THR A 48 -19.80 37.28 27.36
N ILE A 49 -18.64 37.35 26.71
CA ILE A 49 -18.41 36.70 25.43
C ILE A 49 -18.26 35.21 25.75
N GLU A 50 -19.33 34.44 25.62
CA GLU A 50 -19.19 33.02 25.35
C GLU A 50 -18.54 32.91 23.97
N GLU A 51 -17.29 32.49 23.94
CA GLU A 51 -16.56 32.12 22.74
C GLU A 51 -17.28 30.90 22.16
N THR A 52 -18.22 31.13 21.23
CA THR A 52 -18.86 30.05 20.48
C THR A 52 -17.78 29.32 19.69
N ALA A 53 -17.54 28.07 20.05
CA ALA A 53 -16.62 27.19 19.33
C ALA A 53 -16.96 27.18 17.84
N LEU A 54 -15.95 27.32 16.98
CA LEU A 54 -16.11 27.27 15.54
C LEU A 54 -16.70 25.92 15.12
N SER A 55 -17.64 25.94 14.17
CA SER A 55 -18.06 24.75 13.46
C SER A 55 -16.91 24.16 12.63
N GLN A 56 -16.99 22.87 12.29
CA GLN A 56 -15.97 22.19 11.50
C GLN A 56 -15.71 22.87 10.16
N GLU A 57 -16.75 23.39 9.51
CA GLU A 57 -16.67 24.15 8.26
C GLU A 57 -15.91 25.48 8.45
N GLU A 58 -16.19 26.22 9.52
CA GLU A 58 -15.47 27.46 9.84
C GLU A 58 -14.00 27.21 10.14
N ILE A 59 -13.67 26.08 10.77
CA ILE A 59 -12.28 25.67 11.01
C ILE A 59 -11.58 25.38 9.69
N ILE A 60 -12.18 24.57 8.81
CA ILE A 60 -11.63 24.25 7.49
C ILE A 60 -11.38 25.53 6.70
N ASN A 61 -12.36 26.43 6.62
CA ASN A 61 -12.24 27.68 5.88
C ASN A 61 -11.12 28.58 6.43
N SER A 62 -10.97 28.64 7.75
CA SER A 62 -9.87 29.38 8.40
C SER A 62 -8.50 28.78 8.06
N VAL A 63 -8.38 27.45 8.05
CA VAL A 63 -7.15 26.74 7.71
C VAL A 63 -6.78 26.94 6.25
N VAL A 64 -7.71 26.75 5.30
CA VAL A 64 -7.51 26.99 3.86
C VAL A 64 -7.01 28.42 3.62
N LYS A 65 -7.65 29.41 4.25
CA LYS A 65 -7.24 30.82 4.15
C LYS A 65 -5.84 31.07 4.72
N THR A 66 -5.50 30.43 5.85
CA THR A 66 -4.20 30.56 6.50
C THR A 66 -3.08 29.93 5.66
N LEU A 67 -3.39 28.87 4.91
CA LEU A 67 -2.46 28.24 3.97
C LEU A 67 -2.31 29.00 2.66
N HIS A 68 -3.14 30.02 2.41
CA HIS A 68 -3.17 30.79 1.16
C HIS A 68 -3.47 29.95 -0.09
N LEU A 69 -4.31 28.92 0.05
CA LEU A 69 -4.70 28.06 -1.07
C LEU A 69 -5.82 28.71 -1.88
N ASP A 70 -5.81 28.49 -3.19
CA ASP A 70 -6.86 28.96 -4.08
C ASP A 70 -8.14 28.12 -3.87
N GLN A 71 -9.27 28.80 -3.70
CA GLN A 71 -10.55 28.11 -3.52
C GLN A 71 -11.06 27.48 -4.81
N ASP A 72 -10.63 27.99 -5.97
CA ASP A 72 -11.01 27.42 -7.27
C ASP A 72 -10.25 26.11 -7.55
N GLU A 73 -9.03 25.98 -7.01
CA GLU A 73 -8.19 24.77 -7.08
C GLU A 73 -8.54 23.75 -5.99
N ILE A 74 -9.45 24.08 -5.07
CA ILE A 74 -9.92 23.16 -4.02
C ILE A 74 -11.41 22.91 -4.18
N LYS A 75 -11.79 21.66 -4.45
CA LYS A 75 -13.19 21.23 -4.33
C LYS A 75 -13.53 21.11 -2.84
N LEU A 76 -14.11 22.13 -2.20
CA LEU A 76 -14.39 22.13 -0.75
C LEU A 76 -15.12 20.86 -0.24
N GLY A 77 -15.95 20.23 -1.08
CA GLY A 77 -16.62 18.95 -0.76
C GLY A 77 -15.72 17.71 -0.71
N THR A 78 -14.46 17.81 -1.14
CA THR A 78 -13.44 16.75 -1.08
C THR A 78 -12.48 16.93 0.09
N ILE A 79 -12.60 18.03 0.86
CA ILE A 79 -11.84 18.21 2.09
C ILE A 79 -12.34 17.22 3.13
N VAL A 80 -11.42 16.44 3.69
CA VAL A 80 -11.71 15.45 4.71
C VAL A 80 -11.20 15.97 6.03
N SER A 81 -12.01 15.88 7.09
CA SER A 81 -11.53 16.26 8.42
C SER A 81 -12.08 15.36 9.52
N LYS A 82 -11.29 15.22 10.58
CA LYS A 82 -11.61 14.35 11.70
C LYS A 82 -10.94 14.82 12.98
N VAL A 83 -11.70 14.90 14.06
CA VAL A 83 -11.15 15.17 15.40
C VAL A 83 -10.25 14.01 15.81
N PHE A 84 -9.07 14.30 16.35
CA PHE A 84 -8.10 13.30 16.75
C PHE A 84 -8.69 12.41 17.86
N PRO A 85 -8.79 11.07 17.66
CA PRO A 85 -9.46 10.20 18.63
C PRO A 85 -8.89 10.28 20.05
N SER A 86 -7.57 10.37 20.20
CA SER A 86 -6.91 10.51 21.51
C SER A 86 -6.84 11.95 22.03
N ASN A 87 -7.21 12.96 21.23
CA ASN A 87 -7.12 14.36 21.62
C ASN A 87 -8.21 15.22 20.96
N SER A 88 -9.31 15.46 21.70
CA SER A 88 -10.45 16.23 21.21
C SER A 88 -10.14 17.70 20.87
N ASP A 89 -9.02 18.25 21.35
CA ASP A 89 -8.62 19.63 21.06
C ASP A 89 -7.94 19.78 19.69
N GLU A 90 -7.75 18.67 18.98
CA GLU A 90 -7.05 18.62 17.70
C GLU A 90 -7.94 18.02 16.61
N ILE A 91 -7.84 18.60 15.42
CA ILE A 91 -8.54 18.15 14.23
C ILE A 91 -7.52 17.95 13.11
N ILE A 92 -7.57 16.79 12.47
CA ILE A 92 -6.86 16.48 11.23
C ILE A 92 -7.71 17.00 10.08
N ILE A 93 -7.08 17.68 9.12
CA ILE A 93 -7.71 18.18 7.91
C ILE A 93 -6.81 17.79 6.73
N ILE A 94 -7.39 17.13 5.74
CA ILE A 94 -6.76 16.79 4.46
C ILE A 94 -7.42 17.67 3.42
N ILE A 95 -6.60 18.46 2.72
CA ILE A 95 -7.04 19.38 1.67
C ILE A 95 -6.35 18.91 0.38
N PRO A 96 -7.09 18.20 -0.50
CA PRO A 96 -6.61 17.91 -1.85
C PRO A 96 -6.72 19.18 -2.71
N GLU A 97 -5.61 19.59 -3.31
CA GLU A 97 -5.50 20.75 -4.20
C GLU A 97 -5.26 20.26 -5.63
N ILE A 98 -6.08 20.70 -6.57
CA ILE A 98 -6.05 20.33 -7.97
C ILE A 98 -4.88 21.04 -8.65
N VAL A 99 -3.98 20.26 -9.25
CA VAL A 99 -2.83 20.79 -10.00
C VAL A 99 -2.98 20.56 -11.49
N ASN A 100 -3.64 19.46 -11.86
CA ASN A 100 -3.93 19.10 -13.23
C ASN A 100 -5.36 18.56 -13.31
N GLU A 101 -6.13 19.04 -14.28
CA GLU A 101 -7.50 18.59 -14.58
C GLU A 101 -7.68 18.68 -16.11
N GLU A 102 -7.16 17.68 -16.80
CA GLU A 102 -7.41 17.40 -18.22
C GLU A 102 -8.54 16.37 -18.35
N GLU A 103 -9.06 16.11 -19.56
CA GLU A 103 -10.27 15.29 -19.76
C GLU A 103 -10.21 13.92 -19.05
N ASP A 104 -9.07 13.24 -19.10
CA ASP A 104 -8.88 11.89 -18.55
C ASP A 104 -7.81 11.82 -17.45
N ILE A 105 -7.18 12.95 -17.10
CA ILE A 105 -6.09 13.02 -16.11
C ILE A 105 -6.42 14.04 -15.04
N TYR A 106 -6.31 13.61 -13.78
CA TYR A 106 -6.55 14.48 -12.63
C TYR A 106 -5.51 14.24 -11.54
N GLU A 107 -4.81 15.30 -11.12
CA GLU A 107 -3.69 15.25 -10.18
C GLU A 107 -3.92 16.14 -8.97
N LEU A 108 -3.61 15.62 -7.79
CA LEU A 108 -3.82 16.31 -6.52
C LEU A 108 -2.51 16.50 -5.75
N ASN A 109 -2.18 17.73 -5.40
CA ASN A 109 -1.32 17.99 -4.24
C ASN A 109 -2.08 17.61 -2.96
N SER A 110 -1.35 17.19 -1.94
CA SER A 110 -1.91 16.88 -0.62
C SER A 110 -1.39 17.84 0.43
N HIS A 111 -2.31 18.58 1.07
CA HIS A 111 -2.03 19.37 2.27
C HIS A 111 -2.68 18.70 3.48
N ILE A 112 -1.87 18.24 4.43
CA ILE A 112 -2.32 17.56 5.65
C ILE A 112 -1.98 18.44 6.84
N VAL A 113 -3.00 18.74 7.65
CA VAL A 113 -2.90 19.70 8.76
C VAL A 113 -3.44 19.09 10.04
N ILE A 114 -2.76 19.36 11.16
CA ILE A 114 -3.35 19.27 12.50
C ILE A 114 -3.56 20.69 13.00
N ALA A 115 -4.82 21.05 13.24
CA ALA A 115 -5.20 22.34 13.80
C ALA A 115 -5.86 22.17 15.18
N ASN A 116 -5.96 23.26 15.93
CA ASN A 116 -6.78 23.29 17.14
C ASN A 116 -8.27 23.29 16.76
N ALA A 117 -9.03 22.38 17.36
CA ALA A 117 -10.44 22.13 17.04
C ALA A 117 -11.40 23.24 17.50
N THR A 118 -10.92 24.31 18.15
CA THR A 118 -11.74 25.44 18.60
C THR A 118 -11.33 26.75 17.92
N THR A 119 -10.03 26.98 17.77
CA THR A 119 -9.45 28.25 17.30
C THR A 119 -8.96 28.18 15.85
N ALA A 120 -8.95 27.00 15.23
CA ALA A 120 -8.42 26.73 13.90
C ALA A 120 -6.91 27.03 13.72
N ASN A 121 -6.18 27.30 14.80
CA ASN A 121 -4.74 27.53 14.75
C ASN A 121 -4.01 26.26 14.30
N ILE A 122 -3.24 26.37 13.21
CA ILE A 122 -2.43 25.28 12.67
C ILE A 122 -1.29 24.96 13.65
N LYS A 123 -1.22 23.72 14.12
CA LYS A 123 -0.13 23.22 14.98
C LYS A 123 0.95 22.50 14.18
N HIS A 124 0.53 21.68 13.21
CA HIS A 124 1.41 20.90 12.36
C HIS A 124 0.86 20.90 10.94
N LYS A 125 1.76 20.88 9.96
CA LYS A 125 1.40 20.75 8.55
C LYS A 125 2.41 19.90 7.79
N TYR A 126 1.93 19.27 6.74
CA TYR A 126 2.70 18.53 5.76
C TYR A 126 2.12 18.79 4.37
N PHE A 127 3.01 19.01 3.42
CA PHE A 127 2.66 19.21 2.02
C PHE A 127 3.43 18.19 1.21
N GLU A 128 2.75 17.60 0.23
CA GLU A 128 3.38 16.74 -0.75
C GLU A 128 2.73 16.94 -2.13
N SER A 129 3.57 16.95 -3.15
CA SER A 129 3.14 17.23 -4.53
C SER A 129 2.49 16.00 -5.18
N SER A 130 1.59 16.22 -6.14
CA SER A 130 1.03 15.16 -7.01
C SER A 130 2.08 14.23 -7.62
N LYS A 131 3.30 14.76 -7.84
CA LYS A 131 4.43 14.02 -8.41
C LYS A 131 5.00 12.93 -7.51
N THR A 132 4.76 12.99 -6.21
CA THR A 132 5.36 12.05 -5.24
C THR A 132 4.34 11.42 -4.28
N ASN A 133 3.18 12.04 -4.07
CA ASN A 133 2.16 11.49 -3.17
C ASN A 133 1.35 10.34 -3.79
N GLY A 134 1.43 10.13 -5.11
CA GLY A 134 0.67 9.09 -5.83
C GLY A 134 -0.82 9.40 -6.02
N TRP A 135 -1.26 10.65 -5.80
CA TRP A 135 -2.66 11.06 -5.93
C TRP A 135 -2.93 11.52 -7.36
N VAL A 136 -2.87 10.55 -8.27
CA VAL A 136 -3.09 10.73 -9.70
C VAL A 136 -4.25 9.83 -10.12
N SER A 137 -5.16 10.39 -10.89
CA SER A 137 -6.24 9.67 -11.56
C SER A 137 -5.95 9.64 -13.05
N ASP A 138 -5.51 8.48 -13.56
CA ASP A 138 -5.25 8.22 -14.97
C ASP A 138 -5.70 6.78 -15.26
N ALA A 139 -6.84 6.62 -15.94
CA ALA A 139 -7.61 5.37 -16.13
C ALA A 139 -8.09 4.65 -14.86
N VAL A 140 -7.38 4.82 -13.74
CA VAL A 140 -7.76 4.42 -12.39
C VAL A 140 -7.94 5.69 -11.56
N PHE A 141 -9.18 5.98 -11.18
CA PHE A 141 -9.58 7.23 -10.57
C PHE A 141 -9.58 7.12 -9.06
N ILE A 142 -9.23 8.21 -8.37
CA ILE A 142 -9.44 8.34 -6.93
C ILE A 142 -10.95 8.26 -6.66
N GLU A 143 -11.37 7.22 -5.95
CA GLU A 143 -12.75 7.01 -5.51
C GLU A 143 -13.02 7.72 -4.18
N ASP A 144 -12.07 7.68 -3.26
CA ASP A 144 -12.26 8.13 -1.88
C ASP A 144 -10.93 8.53 -1.23
N ILE A 145 -10.97 9.54 -0.37
CA ILE A 145 -9.87 9.93 0.52
C ILE A 145 -10.46 9.95 1.92
N ALA A 146 -9.81 9.30 2.87
CA ALA A 146 -10.33 9.15 4.23
C ALA A 146 -9.22 9.23 5.29
N ILE A 147 -9.64 9.58 6.51
CA ILE A 147 -8.80 9.49 7.71
C ILE A 147 -9.26 8.26 8.49
N GLU A 148 -8.34 7.34 8.79
CA GLU A 148 -8.67 6.11 9.53
C GLU A 148 -9.25 6.40 10.92
N ASP A 149 -10.10 5.48 11.42
CA ASP A 149 -10.62 5.55 12.79
C ASP A 149 -9.57 5.14 13.83
N LEU A 150 -8.64 4.27 13.44
CA LEU A 150 -7.63 3.73 14.33
C LEU A 150 -6.38 4.62 14.36
N GLU A 151 -5.88 4.87 15.56
CA GLU A 151 -4.57 5.45 15.78
C GLU A 151 -3.52 4.35 15.96
N TYR A 152 -2.33 4.57 15.41
CA TYR A 152 -1.21 3.65 15.46
C TYR A 152 -0.26 4.12 16.55
N LYS A 153 -0.29 3.49 17.73
CA LYS A 153 0.72 3.73 18.77
C LYS A 153 2.03 3.07 18.32
N LEU A 154 2.98 3.87 17.84
CA LEU A 154 4.24 3.38 17.27
C LEU A 154 5.36 3.28 18.32
N ASN A 155 5.27 4.03 19.41
CA ASN A 155 6.00 3.80 20.66
C ASN A 155 5.30 4.57 21.81
N ASP A 156 5.93 4.72 22.96
CA ASP A 156 5.33 5.43 24.12
C ASP A 156 5.13 6.93 23.92
N SER A 157 5.82 7.55 22.96
CA SER A 157 5.76 9.00 22.70
C SER A 157 5.22 9.34 21.32
N VAL A 158 5.08 8.36 20.42
CA VAL A 158 4.70 8.57 19.02
C VAL A 158 3.45 7.78 18.70
N THR A 159 2.39 8.52 18.37
CA THR A 159 1.14 8.00 17.82
C THR A 159 0.97 8.58 16.42
N ALA A 160 0.71 7.71 15.43
CA ALA A 160 0.42 8.08 14.06
C ALA A 160 -1.08 7.93 13.75
N PHE A 161 -1.53 8.64 12.71
CA PHE A 161 -2.85 8.48 12.11
C PHE A 161 -2.70 8.06 10.64
N GLY A 162 -3.66 7.28 10.15
CA GLY A 162 -3.69 6.80 8.77
C GLY A 162 -4.48 7.73 7.85
N VAL A 163 -3.91 8.02 6.69
CA VAL A 163 -4.61 8.62 5.54
C VAL A 163 -4.77 7.54 4.48
N MET A 164 -6.00 7.21 4.15
CA MET A 164 -6.35 6.19 3.17
C MET A 164 -6.80 6.84 1.87
N VAL A 165 -6.34 6.32 0.74
CA VAL A 165 -6.82 6.70 -0.60
C VAL A 165 -7.26 5.44 -1.33
N LYS A 166 -8.49 5.47 -1.87
CA LYS A 166 -9.04 4.38 -2.67
C LYS A 166 -9.07 4.79 -4.12
N PHE A 167 -8.73 3.85 -4.99
CA PHE A 167 -8.74 4.03 -6.42
C PHE A 167 -9.59 2.94 -7.06
N ARG A 168 -10.23 3.26 -8.18
CA ARG A 168 -10.94 2.30 -9.02
C ARG A 168 -10.92 2.71 -10.47
N ASN A 169 -10.95 1.75 -11.39
CA ASN A 169 -11.25 2.03 -12.78
C ASN A 169 -12.77 1.98 -13.05
N ASN A 170 -13.16 2.35 -14.27
CA ASN A 170 -14.55 2.25 -14.72
C ASN A 170 -14.79 1.06 -15.68
N SER A 171 -13.78 0.21 -15.90
CA SER A 171 -13.90 -0.94 -16.80
C SER A 171 -14.72 -2.03 -16.14
N GLN A 172 -15.93 -2.26 -16.65
CA GLN A 172 -16.77 -3.38 -16.24
C GLN A 172 -16.16 -4.75 -16.58
N PRO A 173 -15.60 -4.98 -17.79
CA PRO A 173 -15.01 -6.29 -18.11
C PRO A 173 -13.66 -6.52 -17.46
N ASN A 174 -12.91 -5.48 -17.10
CA ASN A 174 -11.61 -5.59 -16.44
C ASN A 174 -11.58 -4.76 -15.15
N PRO A 175 -12.37 -5.12 -14.12
CA PRO A 175 -12.49 -4.31 -12.93
C PRO A 175 -11.16 -4.26 -12.18
N TYR A 176 -10.77 -3.06 -11.77
CA TYR A 176 -9.61 -2.83 -10.92
C TYR A 176 -9.96 -1.85 -9.79
N SER A 177 -9.52 -2.17 -8.58
CA SER A 177 -9.58 -1.25 -7.44
C SER A 177 -8.41 -1.51 -6.50
N THR A 178 -7.90 -0.44 -5.88
CA THR A 178 -6.83 -0.52 -4.90
C THR A 178 -7.08 0.46 -3.76
N SER A 179 -6.55 0.19 -2.58
CA SER A 179 -6.60 1.09 -1.43
C SER A 179 -5.24 1.13 -0.77
N ILE A 180 -4.67 2.34 -0.69
CA ILE A 180 -3.38 2.58 -0.06
C ILE A 180 -3.56 3.35 1.25
N VAL A 181 -2.63 3.16 2.19
CA VAL A 181 -2.57 3.93 3.43
C VAL A 181 -1.18 4.52 3.64
N SER A 182 -1.15 5.79 4.06
CA SER A 182 0.05 6.47 4.52
C SER A 182 -0.10 6.84 5.99
N LEU A 183 0.92 6.58 6.81
CA LEU A 183 0.91 6.90 8.24
C LEU A 183 1.67 8.19 8.52
N TYR A 184 1.08 9.08 9.30
CA TYR A 184 1.67 10.36 9.66
C TYR A 184 1.73 10.55 11.18
N ALA A 185 2.85 11.06 11.67
CA ALA A 185 3.01 11.44 13.08
C ALA A 185 3.55 12.86 13.23
N LYS A 186 3.29 13.47 14.40
CA LYS A 186 3.82 14.79 14.75
C LYS A 186 5.34 14.72 14.92
N LYS A 187 6.05 15.66 14.32
CA LYS A 187 7.48 15.88 14.54
C LYS A 187 7.78 17.37 14.54
N ASN A 188 8.15 17.90 15.71
CA ASN A 188 8.34 19.34 15.90
C ASN A 188 7.07 20.12 15.49
N HIS A 189 7.17 21.05 14.54
CA HIS A 189 6.04 21.84 14.01
C HIS A 189 5.55 21.32 12.65
N THR A 190 5.91 20.10 12.26
CA THR A 190 5.50 19.46 11.01
C THR A 190 4.96 18.04 11.28
N LEU A 191 4.57 17.34 10.22
CA LEU A 191 4.28 15.91 10.27
C LEU A 191 5.40 15.15 9.55
N GLN A 192 5.72 13.97 10.04
CA GLN A 192 6.57 13.01 9.35
C GLN A 192 5.67 11.93 8.75
N LYS A 193 5.84 11.66 7.45
CA LYS A 193 5.30 10.47 6.79
C LYS A 193 6.16 9.28 7.22
N LEU A 194 5.57 8.33 7.92
CA LEU A 194 6.25 7.17 8.52
C LEU A 194 5.95 5.87 7.78
N LEU A 195 4.88 5.79 7.01
CA LEU A 195 4.61 4.71 6.08
C LEU A 195 4.06 5.37 4.81
N ASP A 196 4.59 4.99 3.66
CA ASP A 196 4.26 5.64 2.40
C ASP A 196 3.46 4.68 1.51
N ASN A 197 2.25 5.11 1.13
CA ASN A 197 1.39 4.52 0.12
C ASN A 197 1.29 2.99 0.19
N PHE A 198 1.19 2.44 1.40
CA PHE A 198 1.16 1.01 1.61
C PHE A 198 -0.18 0.42 1.14
N THR A 199 -0.15 -0.51 0.18
CA THR A 199 -1.35 -1.18 -0.36
C THR A 199 -2.01 -2.06 0.71
N THR A 200 -3.18 -1.64 1.18
CA THR A 200 -4.02 -2.37 2.15
C THR A 200 -5.03 -3.30 1.47
N TYR A 201 -5.37 -3.01 0.23
CA TYR A 201 -6.30 -3.80 -0.57
C TYR A 201 -5.99 -3.61 -2.04
N GLU A 202 -6.04 -4.69 -2.81
CA GLU A 202 -6.06 -4.66 -4.26
C GLU A 202 -7.05 -5.71 -4.78
N SER A 203 -7.76 -5.38 -5.85
CA SER A 203 -8.62 -6.30 -6.58
C SER A 203 -8.48 -6.05 -8.06
N SER A 204 -8.22 -7.11 -8.81
CA SER A 204 -8.06 -7.09 -10.27
C SER A 204 -8.66 -8.36 -10.86
N GLY A 205 -9.12 -8.29 -12.11
CA GLY A 205 -9.66 -9.48 -12.76
C GLY A 205 -10.34 -9.21 -14.08
N GLU A 206 -10.97 -10.26 -14.59
CA GLU A 206 -11.78 -10.26 -15.80
C GLU A 206 -13.22 -10.68 -15.46
N VAL A 207 -14.19 -10.03 -16.09
CA VAL A 207 -15.61 -10.34 -15.97
C VAL A 207 -16.21 -10.36 -17.36
N ASN A 208 -16.95 -11.44 -17.68
CA ASN A 208 -17.76 -11.42 -18.89
C ASN A 208 -19.06 -10.64 -18.60
N VAL A 209 -19.17 -9.45 -19.20
CA VAL A 209 -20.34 -8.56 -19.04
C VAL A 209 -21.62 -9.11 -19.71
N ASN A 210 -21.51 -10.18 -20.51
CA ASN A 210 -22.66 -10.89 -21.02
C ASN A 210 -23.26 -11.79 -19.93
N PHE A 211 -24.45 -11.42 -19.45
CA PHE A 211 -25.18 -12.11 -18.38
C PHE A 211 -25.40 -13.61 -18.64
N SER A 212 -25.38 -14.08 -19.89
CA SER A 212 -25.56 -15.52 -20.19
C SER A 212 -24.35 -16.39 -19.82
N ASP A 213 -23.15 -15.80 -19.87
CA ASP A 213 -21.89 -16.54 -19.91
C ASP A 213 -21.36 -16.87 -18.51
N CYS A 214 -21.87 -16.20 -17.48
CA CYS A 214 -21.56 -16.41 -16.06
C CYS A 214 -20.08 -16.70 -15.81
N TYR A 215 -19.25 -15.69 -16.05
CA TYR A 215 -17.81 -15.79 -15.91
C TYR A 215 -17.26 -14.55 -15.22
N ALA A 216 -16.42 -14.80 -14.23
CA ALA A 216 -15.53 -13.83 -13.62
C ALA A 216 -14.33 -14.60 -13.08
N ASP A 217 -13.14 -14.02 -13.19
CA ASP A 217 -11.96 -14.44 -12.45
C ASP A 217 -11.34 -13.19 -11.84
N ILE A 218 -11.50 -13.04 -10.52
CA ILE A 218 -11.07 -11.85 -9.77
C ILE A 218 -10.16 -12.30 -8.65
N VAL A 219 -8.98 -11.72 -8.57
CA VAL A 219 -8.05 -11.89 -7.46
C VAL A 219 -8.17 -10.69 -6.53
N LYS A 220 -8.23 -10.95 -5.23
CA LYS A 220 -8.21 -9.94 -4.17
C LYS A 220 -7.02 -10.19 -3.27
N GLU A 221 -6.24 -9.15 -3.03
CA GLU A 221 -5.24 -9.09 -1.99
C GLU A 221 -5.72 -8.15 -0.88
N LYS A 222 -5.61 -8.60 0.37
CA LYS A 222 -5.91 -7.78 1.55
C LYS A 222 -4.75 -7.83 2.52
N ASN A 223 -4.20 -6.68 2.87
CA ASN A 223 -3.13 -6.52 3.84
C ASN A 223 -3.68 -5.82 5.09
N GLN A 224 -3.70 -6.52 6.23
CA GLN A 224 -4.14 -5.97 7.51
C GLN A 224 -2.92 -5.59 8.36
N LEU A 225 -2.86 -4.31 8.76
CA LEU A 225 -1.80 -3.80 9.62
C LEU A 225 -2.14 -4.02 11.10
N LYS A 226 -1.18 -4.54 11.87
CA LYS A 226 -1.29 -4.74 13.31
C LYS A 226 0.00 -4.32 14.01
N ILE A 227 -0.10 -3.39 14.95
CA ILE A 227 1.03 -3.04 15.82
C ILE A 227 1.41 -4.25 16.68
N SER A 228 2.70 -4.59 16.69
CA SER A 228 3.26 -5.67 17.51
C SER A 228 3.88 -5.12 18.81
N ASP A 229 4.27 -6.01 19.72
CA ASP A 229 5.02 -5.65 20.94
C ASP A 229 6.55 -5.69 20.72
N ILE A 230 7.01 -6.09 19.53
CA ILE A 230 8.43 -6.16 19.16
C ILE A 230 8.87 -4.77 18.71
N THR A 231 10.10 -4.37 19.05
CA THR A 231 10.62 -3.05 18.65
C THR A 231 11.87 -3.16 17.80
N THR A 232 11.95 -2.29 16.79
CA THR A 232 13.13 -2.04 15.97
C THR A 232 13.40 -0.55 15.97
N ASN A 233 14.65 -0.15 16.25
CA ASN A 233 15.06 1.26 16.30
C ASN A 233 14.18 2.14 17.22
N GLY A 234 13.64 1.57 18.31
CA GLY A 234 12.81 2.27 19.28
C GLY A 234 11.34 2.46 18.87
N TYR A 235 10.90 1.81 17.80
CA TYR A 235 9.53 1.81 17.30
C TYR A 235 8.98 0.39 17.29
N TYR A 236 7.69 0.22 17.59
CA TYR A 236 7.00 -1.06 17.46
C TYR A 236 6.95 -1.48 16.00
N ASP A 237 7.30 -2.74 15.73
CA ASP A 237 7.17 -3.35 14.42
C ASP A 237 5.68 -3.47 14.04
N ILE A 238 5.35 -3.30 12.75
CA ILE A 238 3.98 -3.47 12.23
C ILE A 238 3.90 -4.83 11.54
N THR A 239 3.13 -5.74 12.11
CA THR A 239 2.80 -7.01 11.46
C THR A 239 1.78 -6.77 10.35
N VAL A 240 2.04 -7.33 9.17
CA VAL A 240 1.10 -7.38 8.05
C VAL A 240 0.58 -8.81 7.92
N LEU A 241 -0.74 -8.99 8.01
CA LEU A 241 -1.40 -10.22 7.58
C LEU A 241 -1.91 -10.02 6.16
N GLN A 242 -1.30 -10.71 5.21
CA GLN A 242 -1.72 -10.72 3.81
C GLN A 242 -2.62 -11.94 3.56
N THR A 243 -3.78 -11.70 2.97
CA THR A 243 -4.69 -12.74 2.50
C THR A 243 -4.95 -12.54 1.01
N ILE A 244 -4.77 -13.60 0.22
CA ILE A 244 -5.13 -13.62 -1.20
C ILE A 244 -6.36 -14.51 -1.38
N THR A 245 -7.43 -13.97 -1.97
CA THR A 245 -8.63 -14.73 -2.34
C THR A 245 -8.88 -14.65 -3.85
N GLN A 246 -9.39 -15.73 -4.42
CA GLN A 246 -9.86 -15.77 -5.81
C GLN A 246 -11.38 -15.91 -5.80
N ILE A 247 -12.05 -15.09 -6.60
CA ILE A 247 -13.49 -15.10 -6.79
C ILE A 247 -13.76 -15.53 -8.23
N ASN A 248 -14.52 -16.63 -8.37
CA ASN A 248 -15.00 -17.09 -9.65
C ASN A 248 -16.53 -17.06 -9.66
N TYR A 249 -17.15 -16.80 -10.81
CA TYR A 249 -18.62 -16.88 -10.91
C TYR A 249 -19.04 -18.27 -11.39
N ALA A 250 -20.13 -18.80 -10.82
CA ALA A 250 -20.73 -20.04 -11.28
C ALA A 250 -22.25 -20.00 -11.10
N LYS A 251 -22.95 -20.74 -11.97
CA LYS A 251 -24.41 -20.91 -11.87
C LYS A 251 -24.74 -21.88 -10.74
N ASP A 252 -25.70 -21.52 -9.91
CA ASP A 252 -26.27 -22.40 -8.89
C ASP A 252 -27.38 -23.32 -9.46
N GLU A 253 -28.05 -24.08 -8.59
CA GLU A 253 -29.15 -24.98 -8.98
C GLU A 253 -30.36 -24.26 -9.60
N ASN A 254 -30.51 -22.95 -9.37
CA ASN A 254 -31.56 -22.11 -9.94
C ASN A 254 -31.12 -21.36 -11.20
N GLU A 255 -29.95 -21.71 -11.77
CA GLU A 255 -29.29 -21.00 -12.87
C GLU A 255 -28.87 -19.55 -12.54
N GLU A 256 -28.86 -19.18 -11.26
CA GLU A 256 -28.42 -17.85 -10.82
C GLU A 256 -26.89 -17.81 -10.74
N CYS A 257 -26.30 -16.79 -11.37
CA CYS A 257 -24.86 -16.62 -11.39
C CYS A 257 -24.37 -15.99 -10.08
N ASN A 258 -23.64 -16.76 -9.27
CA ASN A 258 -23.21 -16.38 -7.94
C ASN A 258 -21.69 -16.42 -7.80
N PRO A 259 -21.09 -15.53 -6.99
CA PRO A 259 -19.67 -15.56 -6.69
C PRO A 259 -19.31 -16.75 -5.78
N ILE A 260 -18.26 -17.47 -6.16
CA ILE A 260 -17.58 -18.49 -5.36
C ILE A 260 -16.22 -17.92 -4.97
N GLU A 261 -16.06 -17.62 -3.69
CA GLU A 261 -14.80 -17.17 -3.11
C GLU A 261 -13.97 -18.34 -2.57
N LYS A 262 -12.69 -18.39 -2.93
CA LYS A 262 -11.73 -19.38 -2.47
C LYS A 262 -10.48 -18.69 -1.93
N SER A 263 -10.05 -19.05 -0.74
CA SER A 263 -8.75 -18.62 -0.23
C SER A 263 -7.63 -19.26 -1.05
N LYS A 264 -6.64 -18.47 -1.46
CA LYS A 264 -5.45 -18.90 -2.21
C LYS A 264 -4.26 -19.06 -1.30
N SER A 265 -3.96 -18.02 -0.52
CA SER A 265 -2.85 -18.01 0.41
C SER A 265 -3.10 -17.03 1.55
N GLU A 266 -2.39 -17.26 2.64
CA GLU A 266 -2.33 -16.37 3.78
C GLU A 266 -0.88 -16.37 4.26
N GLN A 267 -0.28 -15.19 4.36
CA GLN A 267 1.09 -15.04 4.83
C GLN A 267 1.23 -13.83 5.74
N GLN A 268 2.29 -13.83 6.54
CA GLN A 268 2.58 -12.75 7.46
C GLN A 268 4.00 -12.24 7.26
N TYR A 269 4.14 -10.92 7.18
CA TYR A 269 5.45 -10.26 7.18
C TYR A 269 5.43 -9.03 8.09
N VAL A 270 6.57 -8.35 8.21
CA VAL A 270 6.75 -7.28 9.19
C VAL A 270 7.31 -6.03 8.52
N LEU A 271 6.68 -4.88 8.78
CA LEU A 271 7.26 -3.58 8.48
C LEU A 271 8.11 -3.16 9.67
N LYS A 272 9.37 -2.80 9.42
CA LYS A 272 10.29 -2.33 10.46
C LYS A 272 10.69 -0.90 10.21
N PHE A 273 10.86 -0.15 11.29
CA PHE A 273 11.27 1.24 11.21
C PHE A 273 12.77 1.36 10.94
N ASN A 274 13.18 1.99 9.84
CA ASN A 274 14.58 2.11 9.42
C ASN A 274 15.28 3.40 9.92
N ASN A 275 14.73 4.05 10.96
CA ASN A 275 15.05 5.39 11.48
C ASN A 275 14.44 6.57 10.70
N GLU A 276 13.86 6.32 9.52
CA GLU A 276 13.17 7.33 8.72
C GLU A 276 11.70 6.98 8.49
N ALA A 277 11.42 5.76 8.03
CA ALA A 277 10.09 5.25 7.75
C ALA A 277 10.01 3.74 8.02
N TYR A 278 8.79 3.21 7.98
CA TYR A 278 8.52 1.78 7.97
C TYR A 278 8.69 1.24 6.57
N GLU A 279 9.51 0.21 6.45
CA GLU A 279 9.71 -0.53 5.20
C GLU A 279 9.39 -2.00 5.44
N ALA A 280 8.83 -2.64 4.42
CA ALA A 280 8.55 -4.06 4.46
C ALA A 280 9.87 -4.83 4.50
N ILE A 281 10.12 -5.49 5.62
CA ILE A 281 10.96 -6.67 5.61
C ILE A 281 9.98 -7.81 5.34
N LYS A 282 9.83 -8.16 4.06
CA LYS A 282 9.21 -9.43 3.70
C LYS A 282 10.07 -10.52 4.29
N THR A 283 9.81 -10.89 5.55
CA THR A 283 10.11 -12.21 6.04
C THR A 283 9.29 -13.11 5.15
N ILE A 284 9.90 -13.59 4.07
CA ILE A 284 9.41 -14.74 3.31
C ILE A 284 9.00 -15.73 4.40
N THR A 285 7.71 -16.02 4.50
CA THR A 285 7.21 -17.13 5.30
C THR A 285 8.20 -18.27 5.12
N GLU A 286 8.70 -18.80 6.23
CA GLU A 286 9.60 -19.96 6.25
C GLU A 286 8.87 -21.17 5.64
N GLU A 287 8.62 -21.17 4.34
CA GLU A 287 8.53 -22.34 3.53
C GLU A 287 9.94 -22.54 2.98
N ASN A 288 10.72 -23.31 3.75
CA ASN A 288 12.03 -23.85 3.40
C ASN A 288 13.00 -22.83 2.81
N THR A 289 13.70 -22.06 3.66
CA THR A 289 15.08 -21.71 3.27
C THR A 289 15.86 -23.01 3.37
N GLU A 290 15.88 -23.77 2.28
CA GLU A 290 16.83 -24.86 2.13
C GLU A 290 18.22 -24.28 2.40
N ASN A 291 19.03 -24.97 3.22
CA ASN A 291 20.45 -24.64 3.30
C ASN A 291 21.00 -24.55 1.87
N PHE A 292 21.87 -23.59 1.57
CA PHE A 292 22.43 -23.39 0.23
C PHE A 292 22.93 -24.71 -0.38
N ASP A 293 23.52 -25.58 0.44
CA ASP A 293 23.93 -26.94 0.05
C ASP A 293 22.79 -27.79 -0.52
N THR A 294 21.62 -27.75 0.11
CA THR A 294 20.42 -28.47 -0.33
C THR A 294 19.85 -27.82 -1.58
N LEU A 295 19.78 -26.50 -1.63
CA LEU A 295 19.29 -25.74 -2.78
C LEU A 295 20.13 -26.02 -4.03
N ILE A 296 21.46 -25.91 -3.90
CA ILE A 296 22.38 -26.20 -5.00
C ILE A 296 22.36 -27.69 -5.33
N ALA A 297 22.20 -28.61 -4.36
CA ALA A 297 22.05 -30.04 -4.64
C ALA A 297 20.81 -30.33 -5.51
N ASN A 298 19.67 -29.74 -5.17
CA ASN A 298 18.38 -29.92 -5.84
C ASN A 298 18.28 -29.21 -7.20
N THR A 299 19.15 -28.23 -7.46
CA THR A 299 19.19 -27.52 -8.74
C THR A 299 19.66 -28.44 -9.86
N LYS A 300 18.94 -28.44 -10.99
CA LYS A 300 19.22 -29.30 -12.15
C LYS A 300 20.63 -29.04 -12.69
N THR A 301 21.47 -30.08 -12.72
CA THR A 301 22.79 -30.00 -13.35
C THR A 301 22.71 -29.97 -14.86
N ARG A 302 23.51 -29.10 -15.49
CA ARG A 302 23.85 -29.18 -16.92
C ARG A 302 25.36 -29.39 -17.07
N THR A 303 25.75 -30.13 -18.10
CA THR A 303 27.14 -30.50 -18.35
C THR A 303 27.82 -29.50 -19.28
N LEU A 304 29.09 -29.21 -19.03
CA LEU A 304 29.95 -28.42 -19.92
C LEU A 304 30.47 -29.24 -21.11
N PRO A 305 30.77 -28.60 -22.26
CA PRO A 305 30.49 -27.20 -22.56
C PRO A 305 29.00 -26.97 -22.82
N ILE A 306 28.50 -25.77 -22.51
CA ILE A 306 27.11 -25.40 -22.73
C ILE A 306 27.01 -24.05 -23.44
N THR A 307 26.02 -23.91 -24.32
CA THR A 307 25.61 -22.61 -24.83
C THR A 307 24.36 -22.17 -24.10
N ASP A 308 24.43 -21.01 -23.44
CA ASP A 308 23.26 -20.31 -22.93
C ASP A 308 22.78 -19.34 -24.01
N SER A 309 21.58 -19.59 -24.51
CA SER A 309 20.92 -18.78 -25.53
C SER A 309 19.50 -18.41 -25.09
N THR A 310 19.25 -18.43 -23.78
CA THR A 310 17.92 -18.26 -23.19
C THR A 310 17.25 -17.00 -23.71
N ASN A 311 16.00 -17.15 -24.14
CA ASN A 311 15.22 -16.08 -24.75
C ASN A 311 13.72 -16.21 -24.44
N PHE A 312 12.92 -15.25 -24.89
CA PHE A 312 11.47 -15.26 -24.62
C PHE A 312 10.74 -16.47 -25.23
N ASP A 313 11.26 -17.07 -26.31
CA ASP A 313 10.68 -18.26 -26.93
C ASP A 313 10.82 -19.53 -26.06
N ASP A 314 11.71 -19.52 -25.06
CA ASP A 314 11.89 -20.63 -24.12
C ASP A 314 10.81 -20.67 -23.02
N PHE A 315 9.96 -19.63 -22.90
CA PHE A 315 8.97 -19.47 -21.83
C PHE A 315 7.63 -18.95 -22.35
N ILE A 316 6.98 -19.72 -23.22
CA ILE A 316 5.73 -19.33 -23.88
C ILE A 316 4.54 -19.54 -22.94
N ASP A 317 4.58 -20.58 -22.11
CA ASP A 317 3.51 -20.93 -21.18
C ASP A 317 3.88 -20.51 -19.74
N GLU A 318 2.90 -20.08 -18.93
CA GLU A 318 3.16 -19.71 -17.53
C GLU A 318 3.74 -20.86 -16.70
N ASP A 319 3.45 -22.11 -17.07
CA ASP A 319 3.97 -23.33 -16.46
C ASP A 319 5.47 -23.57 -16.79
N ASP A 320 6.03 -22.88 -17.78
CA ASP A 320 7.47 -22.93 -18.07
C ASP A 320 8.29 -22.22 -16.98
N TYR A 321 7.65 -21.33 -16.22
CA TYR A 321 8.28 -20.66 -15.08
C TYR A 321 8.43 -21.62 -13.90
N LYS A 322 9.68 -21.77 -13.47
CA LYS A 322 10.03 -22.50 -12.26
C LYS A 322 10.23 -21.53 -11.12
N VAL A 323 9.71 -21.92 -9.96
CA VAL A 323 9.99 -21.22 -8.71
C VAL A 323 11.50 -21.31 -8.43
N VAL A 324 12.16 -20.16 -8.38
CA VAL A 324 13.57 -20.02 -8.00
C VAL A 324 13.64 -19.36 -6.62
N ASP A 325 14.43 -19.93 -5.70
CA ASP A 325 14.67 -19.35 -4.38
C ASP A 325 15.58 -18.12 -4.48
N VAL A 326 14.95 -16.94 -4.59
CA VAL A 326 15.62 -15.63 -4.70
C VAL A 326 16.55 -15.37 -3.51
N LYS A 327 16.16 -15.79 -2.30
CA LYS A 327 16.93 -15.56 -1.07
C LYS A 327 18.09 -16.54 -0.96
N GLY A 328 17.84 -17.82 -1.22
CA GLY A 328 18.86 -18.86 -1.17
C GLY A 328 19.99 -18.64 -2.18
N PHE A 329 19.66 -18.12 -3.37
CA PHE A 329 20.65 -17.71 -4.38
C PHE A 329 21.18 -16.27 -4.19
N LYS A 330 20.74 -15.55 -3.16
CA LYS A 330 21.18 -14.17 -2.87
C LYS A 330 21.01 -13.20 -4.04
N LEU A 331 19.94 -13.37 -4.81
CA LEU A 331 19.70 -12.56 -6.01
C LEU A 331 19.51 -11.08 -5.71
N ILE A 332 19.20 -10.70 -4.47
CA ILE A 332 19.09 -9.29 -4.05
C ILE A 332 20.44 -8.58 -4.15
N ASP A 333 21.55 -9.29 -3.94
CA ASP A 333 22.90 -8.72 -4.02
C ASP A 333 23.30 -8.46 -5.49
N VAL A 334 22.78 -9.27 -6.42
CA VAL A 334 22.98 -9.12 -7.88
C VAL A 334 21.98 -8.11 -8.46
N TYR A 335 20.74 -8.10 -7.94
CA TYR A 335 19.63 -7.26 -8.38
C TYR A 335 19.04 -6.45 -7.21
N PRO A 336 19.63 -5.30 -6.84
CA PRO A 336 19.16 -4.51 -5.70
C PRO A 336 17.71 -4.03 -5.80
N ASN A 337 17.19 -3.91 -7.03
CA ASN A 337 15.81 -3.49 -7.30
C ASN A 337 14.81 -4.66 -7.40
N PHE A 338 15.19 -5.89 -7.02
CA PHE A 338 14.37 -7.09 -7.25
C PHE A 338 12.94 -6.95 -6.72
N TYR A 339 12.77 -6.35 -5.53
CA TYR A 339 11.47 -6.10 -4.92
C TYR A 339 11.00 -4.65 -4.99
N LYS A 340 11.73 -3.79 -5.71
CA LYS A 340 11.37 -2.38 -5.85
C LYS A 340 10.19 -2.25 -6.80
N GLU A 341 9.17 -1.51 -6.37
CA GLU A 341 7.99 -1.23 -7.17
C GLU A 341 8.37 -0.59 -8.52
N GLY A 342 7.66 -1.00 -9.58
CA GLY A 342 7.91 -0.57 -10.96
C GLY A 342 8.94 -1.41 -11.73
N TYR A 343 9.81 -2.18 -11.07
CA TYR A 343 10.81 -3.03 -11.77
C TYR A 343 10.27 -4.41 -12.15
N ASN A 344 9.41 -5.00 -11.32
CA ASN A 344 8.71 -6.27 -11.59
C ASN A 344 9.64 -7.43 -11.97
N PHE A 345 10.75 -7.63 -11.24
CA PHE A 345 11.68 -8.73 -11.51
C PHE A 345 11.10 -10.08 -11.06
N LYS A 346 11.34 -11.12 -11.86
CA LYS A 346 10.94 -12.50 -11.54
C LYS A 346 12.07 -13.46 -11.91
N ALA A 347 12.54 -14.24 -10.94
CA ALA A 347 13.46 -15.35 -11.21
C ALA A 347 12.63 -16.57 -11.63
N ILE A 348 12.83 -17.03 -12.85
CA ILE A 348 11.90 -17.94 -13.54
C ILE A 348 12.53 -19.28 -13.96
N ALA A 349 13.85 -19.40 -13.92
CA ALA A 349 14.54 -20.66 -14.13
C ALA A 349 15.92 -20.66 -13.49
N SER A 350 16.41 -21.85 -13.17
CA SER A 350 17.79 -22.03 -12.75
C SER A 350 18.35 -23.37 -13.21
N TYR A 351 19.66 -23.43 -13.37
CA TYR A 351 20.43 -24.67 -13.47
C TYR A 351 21.81 -24.47 -12.85
N LYS A 352 22.48 -25.57 -12.51
CA LYS A 352 23.84 -25.54 -11.97
C LYS A 352 24.82 -26.14 -12.96
N ILE A 353 26.07 -25.70 -12.85
CA ILE A 353 27.19 -26.17 -13.63
C ILE A 353 28.28 -26.64 -12.66
N GLU A 354 28.84 -27.82 -12.91
CA GLU A 354 30.00 -28.32 -12.17
C GLU A 354 31.28 -27.83 -12.86
N MET A 355 31.74 -26.64 -12.51
CA MET A 355 32.98 -26.02 -13.03
C MET A 355 34.22 -26.39 -12.22
N SER A 356 34.09 -26.35 -10.90
CA SER A 356 35.19 -26.52 -9.95
C SER A 356 34.71 -27.22 -8.68
N HIS A 357 35.65 -27.79 -7.93
CA HIS A 357 35.40 -28.30 -6.59
C HIS A 357 35.59 -27.24 -5.50
N ASN A 358 36.13 -26.07 -5.86
CA ASN A 358 36.44 -24.98 -4.91
C ASN A 358 35.29 -24.00 -4.72
N PHE A 359 34.33 -23.97 -5.64
CA PHE A 359 33.16 -23.10 -5.64
C PHE A 359 31.99 -23.76 -6.36
N HIS A 360 30.79 -23.24 -6.14
CA HIS A 360 29.57 -23.66 -6.85
C HIS A 360 29.22 -22.64 -7.93
N THR A 361 28.66 -23.11 -9.05
CA THR A 361 28.17 -22.23 -10.11
C THR A 361 26.72 -22.53 -10.42
N ALA A 362 25.89 -21.49 -10.38
CA ALA A 362 24.51 -21.54 -10.86
C ALA A 362 24.27 -20.49 -11.93
N VAL A 363 23.38 -20.80 -12.86
CA VAL A 363 22.87 -19.85 -13.84
C VAL A 363 21.40 -19.66 -13.57
N ILE A 364 20.98 -18.40 -13.44
CA ILE A 364 19.62 -18.03 -13.05
C ILE A 364 19.05 -17.09 -14.10
N THR A 365 17.88 -17.44 -14.61
CA THR A 365 17.13 -16.61 -15.56
C THR A 365 16.18 -15.69 -14.80
N VAL A 366 16.33 -14.39 -15.01
CA VAL A 366 15.51 -13.33 -14.43
C VAL A 366 14.81 -12.56 -15.54
N ARG A 367 13.49 -12.51 -15.47
CA ARG A 367 12.65 -11.62 -16.28
C ARG A 367 12.62 -10.25 -15.62
N LYS A 368 12.87 -9.20 -16.39
CA LYS A 368 12.92 -7.80 -15.96
C LYS A 368 11.75 -7.04 -16.60
N GLY A 369 10.66 -6.90 -15.84
CA GLY A 369 9.42 -6.34 -16.37
C GLY A 369 8.80 -7.23 -17.46
N ASN A 370 8.29 -6.62 -18.52
CA ASN A 370 7.57 -7.35 -19.58
C ASN A 370 8.41 -7.68 -20.82
N ASN A 371 9.46 -6.91 -21.06
CA ASN A 371 10.12 -6.90 -22.36
C ASN A 371 11.60 -7.24 -22.31
N GLU A 372 12.18 -7.48 -21.13
CA GLU A 372 13.57 -7.87 -20.98
C GLU A 372 13.67 -9.16 -20.17
N MET A 373 14.62 -10.01 -20.54
CA MET A 373 15.07 -11.12 -19.70
C MET A 373 16.57 -11.35 -19.83
N GLU A 374 17.17 -11.93 -18.80
CA GLU A 374 18.58 -12.30 -18.82
C GLU A 374 18.83 -13.57 -18.01
N SER A 375 19.84 -14.34 -18.42
CA SER A 375 20.46 -15.37 -17.59
C SER A 375 21.77 -14.83 -17.03
N VAL A 376 21.92 -14.88 -15.71
CA VAL A 376 23.15 -14.51 -15.00
C VAL A 376 23.83 -15.78 -14.47
N LEU A 377 25.12 -15.94 -14.77
CA LEU A 377 25.99 -16.93 -14.16
C LEU A 377 26.54 -16.34 -12.87
N ILE A 378 26.39 -17.06 -11.76
CA ILE A 378 26.86 -16.63 -10.44
C ILE A 378 27.74 -17.74 -9.86
N ASN A 379 28.94 -17.34 -9.44
CA ASN A 379 29.86 -18.19 -8.68
C ASN A 379 29.69 -17.92 -7.18
N TYR A 380 29.59 -18.99 -6.40
CA TYR A 380 29.43 -18.96 -4.95
C TYR A 380 30.55 -19.72 -4.28
N ASN A 381 31.07 -19.21 -3.16
CA ASN A 381 31.96 -20.02 -2.33
C ASN A 381 31.20 -21.22 -1.74
N LEU A 382 31.94 -22.15 -1.12
CA LEU A 382 31.34 -23.36 -0.54
C LEU A 382 30.32 -23.10 0.59
N ASN A 383 30.24 -21.87 1.11
CA ASN A 383 29.26 -21.47 2.12
C ASN A 383 28.03 -20.75 1.51
N GLY A 384 27.98 -20.60 0.18
CA GLY A 384 26.91 -19.89 -0.51
C GLY A 384 27.02 -18.37 -0.51
N GLU A 385 28.20 -17.78 -0.24
CA GLU A 385 28.43 -16.35 -0.50
C GLU A 385 28.80 -16.14 -1.96
N ILE A 386 28.26 -15.09 -2.58
CA ILE A 386 28.59 -14.72 -3.97
C ILE A 386 30.08 -14.32 -4.03
N ILE A 387 30.81 -14.92 -4.97
CA ILE A 387 32.17 -14.56 -5.34
C ILE A 387 32.12 -13.51 -6.44
N ASP A 388 31.44 -13.84 -7.55
CA ASP A 388 31.35 -13.00 -8.74
C ASP A 388 30.18 -13.47 -9.64
N TYR A 389 29.79 -12.64 -10.61
CA TYR A 389 28.70 -12.96 -11.54
C TYR A 389 28.84 -12.25 -12.89
N GLU A 390 28.27 -12.84 -13.94
CA GLU A 390 28.29 -12.27 -15.29
C GLU A 390 27.01 -12.61 -16.06
N VAL A 391 26.51 -11.67 -16.87
CA VAL A 391 25.35 -11.91 -17.75
C VAL A 391 25.79 -12.76 -18.93
N VAL A 392 25.16 -13.94 -19.06
CA VAL A 392 25.51 -14.97 -20.07
C VAL A 392 24.44 -15.13 -21.16
N ALA A 393 23.21 -14.69 -20.92
CA ALA A 393 22.21 -14.52 -21.97
C ALA A 393 21.32 -13.31 -21.68
N TYR A 394 20.79 -12.69 -22.73
CA TYR A 394 19.90 -11.53 -22.65
C TYR A 394 19.02 -11.53 -23.89
N ASP A 395 17.76 -11.17 -23.73
CA ASP A 395 16.81 -10.98 -24.81
C ASP A 395 15.90 -9.79 -24.51
N GLU A 396 15.60 -9.01 -25.54
CA GLU A 396 14.70 -7.86 -25.47
C GLU A 396 13.62 -7.97 -26.53
N THR A 397 12.36 -7.81 -26.15
CA THR A 397 11.20 -7.94 -27.06
C THR A 397 10.44 -6.65 -27.29
N ALA A 398 10.78 -5.56 -26.58
CA ALA A 398 10.14 -4.26 -26.80
C ALA A 398 10.39 -3.76 -28.23
N GLU A 399 11.68 -3.65 -28.59
CA GLU A 399 12.10 -3.26 -29.93
C GLU A 399 12.85 -4.39 -30.66
N GLY A 400 13.25 -5.46 -29.96
CA GLY A 400 13.97 -6.58 -30.57
C GLY A 400 15.42 -6.25 -30.94
N ILE A 401 16.01 -5.23 -30.30
CA ILE A 401 17.26 -4.62 -30.77
C ILE A 401 18.52 -5.30 -30.25
N ALA A 402 18.47 -6.03 -29.13
CA ALA A 402 19.68 -6.57 -28.48
C ALA A 402 19.50 -8.02 -28.00
N ARG A 403 20.55 -8.83 -28.17
CA ARG A 403 20.62 -10.20 -27.66
C ARG A 403 22.03 -10.57 -27.22
N ILE A 404 22.11 -11.32 -26.12
CA ILE A 404 23.34 -11.98 -25.67
C ILE A 404 23.13 -13.50 -25.73
N THR A 405 24.13 -14.20 -26.29
CA THR A 405 24.29 -15.65 -26.11
C THR A 405 25.72 -15.94 -25.71
N SER A 406 25.95 -16.97 -24.88
CA SER A 406 27.30 -17.29 -24.42
C SER A 406 27.60 -18.78 -24.54
N LYS A 407 28.82 -19.09 -24.97
CA LYS A 407 29.41 -20.42 -24.84
C LYS A 407 30.22 -20.47 -23.55
N ILE A 408 29.85 -21.37 -22.67
CA ILE A 408 30.46 -21.55 -21.35
C ILE A 408 31.24 -22.87 -21.36
N GLU A 409 32.51 -22.79 -21.02
CA GLU A 409 33.43 -23.92 -20.83
C GLU A 409 33.99 -23.90 -19.39
N ASN A 410 34.95 -24.78 -19.06
CA ASN A 410 35.34 -25.00 -17.66
C ASN A 410 35.92 -23.77 -16.95
N HIS A 411 36.57 -22.87 -17.69
CA HIS A 411 37.21 -21.67 -17.14
C HIS A 411 37.00 -20.45 -18.03
N THR A 412 36.10 -20.53 -19.02
CA THR A 412 35.92 -19.45 -19.98
C THR A 412 34.44 -19.25 -20.32
N ILE A 413 34.09 -17.99 -20.55
CA ILE A 413 32.80 -17.58 -21.10
C ILE A 413 33.11 -16.81 -22.39
N GLU A 414 32.66 -17.29 -23.53
CA GLU A 414 32.68 -16.54 -24.79
C GLU A 414 31.28 -15.99 -25.04
N ARG A 415 31.11 -14.70 -24.82
CA ARG A 415 29.86 -13.97 -24.96
C ARG A 415 29.77 -13.34 -26.34
N THR A 416 28.67 -13.61 -27.04
CA THR A 416 28.32 -12.95 -28.31
C THR A 416 27.20 -11.95 -28.04
N TYR A 417 27.48 -10.67 -28.23
CA TYR A 417 26.49 -9.60 -28.22
C TYR A 417 26.06 -9.29 -29.65
N THR A 418 24.76 -9.30 -29.90
CA THR A 418 24.18 -8.96 -31.21
C THR A 418 23.26 -7.77 -31.05
N LEU A 419 23.45 -6.76 -31.90
CA LEU A 419 22.65 -5.54 -31.94
C LEU A 419 22.05 -5.37 -33.35
N TRP A 420 20.75 -5.13 -33.42
CA TRP A 420 20.00 -4.89 -34.66
C TRP A 420 19.48 -3.45 -34.68
N LEU A 421 20.30 -2.53 -35.22
CA LEU A 421 19.89 -1.15 -35.51
C LEU A 421 19.65 -0.98 -37.03
N GLU A 422 20.39 -0.08 -37.71
CA GLU A 422 20.35 0.05 -39.18
C GLU A 422 21.00 -1.15 -39.88
N GLU A 423 22.11 -1.66 -39.32
CA GLU A 423 22.78 -2.89 -39.74
C GLU A 423 23.00 -3.81 -38.52
N LYS A 424 23.15 -5.11 -38.77
CA LYS A 424 23.42 -6.09 -37.70
C LYS A 424 24.88 -5.99 -37.26
N GLU A 425 25.11 -5.60 -36.02
CA GLU A 425 26.42 -5.59 -35.38
C GLU A 425 26.58 -6.79 -34.46
N VAL A 426 27.76 -7.42 -34.49
CA VAL A 426 28.10 -8.57 -33.64
C VAL A 426 29.46 -8.33 -33.01
N SER A 427 29.53 -8.37 -31.68
CA SER A 427 30.77 -8.33 -30.92
C SER A 427 30.92 -9.60 -30.09
N ILE A 428 32.17 -9.99 -29.86
CA ILE A 428 32.52 -11.16 -29.04
C ILE A 428 33.43 -10.68 -27.92
N GLU A 429 33.06 -11.02 -26.69
CA GLU A 429 33.84 -10.80 -25.48
C GLU A 429 34.17 -12.15 -24.85
N ARG A 430 35.36 -12.25 -24.24
CA ARG A 430 35.78 -13.44 -23.54
C ARG A 430 36.08 -13.11 -22.10
N PHE A 431 35.72 -14.03 -21.21
CA PHE A 431 35.99 -13.95 -19.79
C PHE A 431 36.72 -15.21 -19.37
N GLU A 432 37.70 -15.05 -18.47
CA GLU A 432 38.34 -16.13 -17.74
C GLU A 432 37.74 -16.23 -16.33
N ILE A 433 37.56 -17.46 -15.87
CA ILE A 433 37.15 -17.78 -14.50
C ILE A 433 38.35 -18.39 -13.79
N ASP A 434 38.84 -17.75 -12.74
CA ASP A 434 39.99 -18.25 -11.98
C ASP A 434 39.63 -19.38 -11.00
N GLU A 435 40.64 -20.01 -10.38
CA GLU A 435 40.44 -21.16 -9.49
C GLU A 435 39.62 -20.83 -8.24
N GLU A 436 39.59 -19.54 -7.86
CA GLU A 436 38.78 -19.00 -6.78
C GLU A 436 37.37 -18.58 -7.22
N GLY A 437 37.05 -18.63 -8.51
CA GLY A 437 35.73 -18.34 -9.06
C GLY A 437 35.49 -16.87 -9.43
N ASN A 438 36.51 -16.02 -9.44
CA ASN A 438 36.37 -14.64 -9.95
C ASN A 438 36.34 -14.65 -11.48
N ILE A 439 35.55 -13.74 -12.05
CA ILE A 439 35.34 -13.61 -13.48
C ILE A 439 36.06 -12.35 -13.95
N LYS A 440 36.94 -12.49 -14.96
CA LYS A 440 37.72 -11.36 -15.48
C LYS A 440 37.64 -11.34 -17.01
N PRO A 441 37.45 -10.18 -17.64
CA PRO A 441 37.54 -10.09 -19.09
C PRO A 441 38.95 -10.45 -19.55
N GLU A 442 39.04 -11.28 -20.59
CA GLU A 442 40.27 -11.62 -21.29
C GLU A 442 40.79 -10.34 -21.99
N LYS A 443 42.06 -10.01 -21.77
CA LYS A 443 42.68 -8.75 -22.24
C LYS A 443 43.14 -8.78 -23.68
#